data_AF-A0A150MRE1-F1
#
_entry.id   AF-A0A150MRE1-F1
#
_cell.length_a   1.000
_cell.length_b   1.000
_cell.length_c   1.000
_cell.angle_alpha   90.00
_cell.angle_beta   90.00
_cell.angle_gamma   90.00
#
_symmetry.space_group_name_H-M   'P 1'
#
loop_
_entity.id
_entity.type
_entity.pdbx_description
1 polymer ?
#
loop_
_entity_poly.entity_id
_entity_poly.type
_entity_poly.pdbx_seq_one_letter_code
_entity_poly.pdbx_strand_id
1 'polypeptide(L)'
;MRNDIYIAYGCPPTWKNEVKLEVKGVVSVVADALFVHEGRYHIVEVDHQQKMSVNKAKIGKYRKMLELGVFKTPPVFVWMTTTEYKMKQLLELCDGMDVRVFLASQFH
;
A
#
# COMPACT_ATOMS: atom_id res chain seq x y z
N MET A 1 13.12 2.37 3.98
CA MET A 1 11.98 2.11 3.08
C MET A 1 10.77 2.99 3.37
N ARG A 2 10.07 2.90 4.52
CA ARG A 2 8.94 3.83 4.83
C ARG A 2 9.35 5.31 4.73
N ASN A 3 10.51 5.65 5.28
CA ASN A 3 11.05 7.01 5.24
C ASN A 3 11.34 7.49 3.81
N ASP A 4 11.78 6.58 2.93
CA ASP A 4 12.05 6.92 1.52
C ASP A 4 10.77 7.35 0.83
N ILE A 5 9.65 6.64 1.05
CA ILE A 5 8.32 7.02 0.56
C ILE A 5 7.85 8.33 1.18
N TYR A 6 8.03 8.50 2.49
CA TYR A 6 7.65 9.74 3.19
C TYR A 6 8.34 10.96 2.56
N ILE A 7 9.65 10.86 2.30
CA ILE A 7 10.44 11.92 1.66
C ILE A 7 10.01 12.10 0.19
N ALA A 8 9.79 11.02 -0.55
CA ALA A 8 9.37 11.06 -1.96
C ALA A 8 8.05 11.80 -2.17
N TYR A 9 7.13 11.71 -1.20
CA TYR A 9 5.86 12.43 -1.22
C TYR A 9 5.92 13.82 -0.56
N GLY A 10 7.12 14.34 -0.31
CA GLY A 10 7.32 15.69 0.23
C GLY A 10 6.93 15.83 1.69
N CYS A 11 7.16 14.79 2.50
CA CYS A 11 6.91 14.79 3.94
C CYS A 11 5.45 15.12 4.30
N PRO A 12 4.46 14.34 3.82
CA PRO A 12 3.05 14.67 3.96
C PRO A 12 2.66 14.78 5.45
N PRO A 13 2.03 15.89 5.89
CA PRO A 13 1.75 16.14 7.31
C PRO A 13 0.69 15.20 7.89
N THR A 14 -0.07 14.51 7.04
CA THR A 14 -1.09 13.52 7.41
C THR A 14 -0.53 12.11 7.56
N TRP A 15 0.78 11.92 7.39
CA TRP A 15 1.44 10.63 7.51
C TRP A 15 1.25 10.01 8.88
N LYS A 16 0.75 8.77 8.90
CA LYS A 16 0.61 7.93 10.08
C LYS A 16 1.21 6.57 9.80
N ASN A 17 2.05 6.10 10.72
CA ASN A 17 2.59 4.74 10.68
C ASN A 17 1.57 3.75 11.23
N GLU A 18 1.62 2.52 10.73
CA GLU A 18 0.94 1.34 11.32
C GLU A 18 -0.56 1.57 11.53
N VAL A 19 -1.26 1.92 10.45
CA VAL A 19 -2.67 2.28 10.49
C VAL A 19 -3.53 1.04 10.29
N LYS A 20 -4.33 0.70 11.32
CA LYS A 20 -5.36 -0.33 11.21
C LYS A 20 -6.56 0.21 10.43
N LEU A 21 -6.87 -0.46 9.32
CA LEU A 21 -8.10 -0.29 8.55
C LEU A 21 -9.01 -1.49 8.86
N GLU A 22 -10.26 -1.22 9.21
CA GLU A 22 -11.18 -2.27 9.66
C GLU A 22 -12.62 -1.96 9.28
N VAL A 23 -13.28 -2.97 8.70
CA VAL A 23 -14.73 -3.10 8.66
C VAL A 23 -15.08 -4.19 9.67
N LYS A 24 -15.69 -3.79 10.79
CA LYS A 24 -15.94 -4.67 11.93
C LYS A 24 -16.62 -5.97 11.50
N GLY A 25 -16.03 -7.10 11.85
CA GLY A 25 -16.55 -8.44 11.55
C GLY A 25 -16.39 -8.89 10.09
N VAL A 26 -15.81 -8.07 9.21
CA VAL A 26 -15.69 -8.40 7.78
C VAL A 26 -14.24 -8.47 7.32
N VAL A 27 -13.46 -7.40 7.52
CA VAL A 27 -12.07 -7.34 7.06
C VAL A 27 -11.24 -6.40 7.91
N SER A 28 -10.03 -6.82 8.26
CA SER A 28 -9.06 -6.00 8.99
C SER A 28 -7.65 -6.17 8.40
N VAL A 29 -6.99 -5.04 8.14
CA VAL A 29 -5.63 -4.96 7.62
C VAL A 29 -4.89 -3.83 8.32
N VAL A 30 -3.59 -4.01 8.56
CA VAL A 30 -2.72 -2.95 9.10
C VAL A 30 -1.78 -2.54 7.98
N ALA A 31 -1.94 -1.30 7.53
CA ALA A 31 -1.05 -0.68 6.55
C ALA A 31 0.23 -0.21 7.23
N ASP A 32 1.36 -0.33 6.55
CA ASP A 32 2.65 0.08 7.13
C ASP A 32 2.71 1.59 7.34
N ALA A 33 2.06 2.36 6.46
CA ALA A 33 1.69 3.74 6.69
C ALA A 33 0.47 4.16 5.86
N LEU A 34 -0.12 5.30 6.20
CA LEU A 34 -1.21 5.92 5.45
C LEU A 34 -1.07 7.44 5.52
N PHE A 35 -1.35 8.11 4.41
CA PHE A 35 -1.41 9.56 4.33
C PHE A 35 -2.46 10.00 3.31
N VAL A 36 -2.74 11.31 3.27
CA VAL A 36 -3.56 11.94 2.25
C VAL A 36 -2.67 12.82 1.39
N HIS A 37 -2.79 12.64 0.08
CA HIS A 37 -2.09 13.44 -0.92
C HIS A 37 -3.04 13.69 -2.08
N GLU A 38 -3.10 14.94 -2.55
CA GLU A 38 -4.06 15.41 -3.56
C GLU A 38 -5.52 15.03 -3.24
N GLY A 39 -5.91 15.12 -1.95
CA GLY A 39 -7.27 14.82 -1.48
C GLY A 39 -7.62 13.33 -1.46
N ARG A 40 -6.65 12.43 -1.69
CA ARG A 40 -6.87 10.99 -1.82
C ARG A 40 -5.98 10.20 -0.86
N TYR A 41 -6.54 9.12 -0.31
CA TYR A 41 -5.77 8.21 0.54
C TYR A 41 -4.66 7.53 -0.24
N HIS A 42 -3.47 7.52 0.33
CA HIS A 42 -2.32 6.74 -0.11
C HIS A 42 -1.99 5.73 0.99
N ILE A 43 -2.10 4.44 0.65
CA ILE A 43 -1.87 3.33 1.57
C ILE A 43 -0.52 2.73 1.23
N VAL A 44 0.39 2.72 2.20
CA VAL A 44 1.78 2.34 2.01
C VAL A 44 2.04 0.94 2.55
N GLU A 45 2.74 0.15 1.76
CA GLU A 45 3.19 -1.19 2.10
C GLU A 45 4.67 -1.36 1.71
N VAL A 46 5.49 -1.81 2.65
CA VAL A 46 6.91 -2.00 2.47
C VAL A 46 7.24 -3.49 2.56
N ASP A 47 7.61 -4.07 1.43
CA ASP A 47 8.05 -5.45 1.33
C ASP A 47 9.58 -5.54 1.22
N HIS A 48 10.24 -5.71 2.37
CA HIS A 48 11.68 -5.97 2.40
C HIS A 48 12.00 -7.47 2.24
N GLN A 49 11.43 -8.32 3.10
CA GLN A 49 11.72 -9.76 3.18
C GLN A 49 10.47 -10.65 3.27
N GLN A 50 9.27 -10.08 3.08
CA GLN A 50 8.05 -10.88 3.24
C GLN A 50 7.90 -11.87 2.08
N LYS A 51 7.25 -13.01 2.37
CA LYS A 51 6.83 -13.96 1.33
C LYS A 51 5.68 -13.35 0.54
N MET A 52 5.63 -13.59 -0.77
CA MET A 52 4.53 -13.11 -1.63
C MET A 52 3.15 -13.59 -1.19
N SER A 53 3.05 -14.72 -0.47
CA SER A 53 1.78 -15.18 0.13
C SER A 53 1.20 -14.18 1.13
N VAL A 54 2.06 -13.48 1.89
CA VAL A 54 1.65 -12.43 2.84
C VAL A 54 1.14 -11.20 2.08
N ASN A 55 1.88 -10.77 1.06
CA ASN A 55 1.46 -9.66 0.19
C ASN A 55 0.12 -9.96 -0.49
N LYS A 56 -0.04 -11.18 -1.04
CA LYS A 56 -1.29 -11.63 -1.65
C LYS A 56 -2.46 -11.59 -0.66
N ALA A 57 -2.25 -12.01 0.58
CA ALA A 57 -3.26 -11.93 1.63
C ALA A 57 -3.63 -10.47 1.98
N LYS A 58 -2.65 -9.56 2.08
CA LYS A 58 -2.89 -8.12 2.27
C LYS A 58 -3.69 -7.52 1.10
N ILE A 59 -3.29 -7.80 -0.14
CA ILE A 59 -3.98 -7.34 -1.35
C ILE A 59 -5.43 -7.85 -1.38
N GLY A 60 -5.67 -9.12 -1.02
CA GLY A 60 -7.02 -9.67 -0.93
C GLY A 60 -7.92 -8.91 0.07
N LYS A 61 -7.36 -8.51 1.22
CA LYS A 61 -8.08 -7.67 2.20
C LYS A 61 -8.39 -6.27 1.65
N TYR A 62 -7.44 -5.66 0.94
CA TYR A 62 -7.67 -4.36 0.31
C TYR A 62 -8.71 -4.43 -0.80
N ARG A 63 -8.68 -5.46 -1.65
CA ARG A 63 -9.76 -5.71 -2.64
C ARG A 63 -11.11 -5.83 -1.96
N LYS A 64 -11.19 -6.56 -0.84
CA LYS A 64 -12.44 -6.67 -0.09
C LYS A 64 -12.94 -5.31 0.41
N MET A 65 -12.05 -4.45 0.87
CA MET A 65 -12.43 -3.08 1.27
C MET A 65 -12.91 -2.23 0.09
N LEU A 66 -12.29 -2.36 -1.09
CA LEU A 66 -12.74 -1.69 -2.31
C LEU A 66 -14.14 -2.16 -2.73
N GLU A 67 -14.40 -3.47 -2.72
CA GLU A 67 -15.72 -4.05 -3.02
C GLU A 67 -16.81 -3.54 -2.08
N LEU A 68 -16.48 -3.33 -0.80
CA LEU A 68 -17.41 -2.82 0.21
C LEU A 68 -17.64 -1.30 0.10
N GLY A 69 -16.93 -0.60 -0.80
CA GLY A 69 -17.11 0.84 -1.02
C GLY A 69 -16.72 1.69 0.19
N VAL A 70 -15.81 1.22 1.05
CA VAL A 70 -15.48 1.91 2.31
C VAL A 70 -14.79 3.26 2.10
N PHE A 71 -14.22 3.48 0.92
CA PHE A 71 -13.53 4.71 0.55
C PHE A 71 -14.43 5.55 -0.35
N LYS A 72 -14.60 6.82 -0.02
CA LYS A 72 -15.31 7.80 -0.88
C LYS A 72 -14.71 7.88 -2.29
N THR A 73 -13.38 7.76 -2.37
CA THR A 73 -12.61 7.63 -3.60
C THR A 73 -11.63 6.49 -3.41
N PRO A 74 -11.49 5.54 -4.36
CA PRO A 74 -10.56 4.42 -4.21
C PRO A 74 -9.15 4.92 -3.84
N PRO A 75 -8.43 4.39 -2.85
CA PRO A 75 -7.09 4.84 -2.50
C PRO A 75 -6.06 4.53 -3.61
N VAL A 76 -4.88 5.15 -3.52
CA VAL A 76 -3.67 4.73 -4.23
C VAL A 76 -2.87 3.80 -3.33
N PHE A 77 -2.52 2.61 -3.81
CA PHE A 77 -1.68 1.66 -3.10
C PHE A 77 -0.23 1.87 -3.48
N VAL A 78 0.61 2.25 -2.51
CA VAL A 78 2.03 2.51 -2.71
C VAL A 78 2.83 1.37 -2.12
N TRP A 79 3.40 0.54 -2.97
CA TRP A 79 4.30 -0.54 -2.57
C TRP A 79 5.75 -0.12 -2.73
N MET A 80 6.61 -0.58 -1.83
CA MET A 80 8.05 -0.56 -2.03
C MET A 80 8.61 -1.94 -1.83
N THR A 81 9.39 -2.41 -2.80
CA THR A 81 10.02 -3.74 -2.81
C THR A 81 11.48 -3.66 -3.22
N THR A 82 12.22 -4.76 -3.11
CA THR A 82 13.66 -4.80 -3.35
C THR A 82 14.05 -5.39 -4.71
N THR A 83 13.15 -6.12 -5.39
CA THR A 83 13.47 -6.79 -6.65
C THR A 83 12.44 -6.53 -7.73
N GLU A 84 12.89 -6.45 -8.98
CA GLU A 84 11.99 -6.31 -10.14
C GLU A 84 11.01 -7.47 -10.27
N TYR A 85 11.44 -8.68 -9.90
CA TYR A 85 10.57 -9.86 -9.93
C TYR A 85 9.37 -9.67 -9.00
N LYS A 86 9.60 -9.25 -7.75
CA LYS A 86 8.51 -8.94 -6.80
C LYS A 86 7.66 -7.77 -7.28
N MET A 87 8.28 -6.75 -7.88
CA MET A 87 7.55 -5.63 -8.46
C MET A 87 6.54 -6.09 -9.53
N LYS A 88 6.96 -6.94 -10.47
CA LYS A 88 6.07 -7.52 -11.50
C LYS A 88 4.92 -8.31 -10.86
N GLN A 89 5.23 -9.17 -9.88
CA GLN A 89 4.19 -9.93 -9.18
C GLN A 89 3.21 -9.04 -8.41
N LEU A 90 3.67 -7.96 -7.78
CA LEU A 90 2.78 -7.02 -7.09
C LEU A 90 1.86 -6.28 -8.07
N LEU A 91 2.38 -5.85 -9.22
CA LEU A 91 1.59 -5.24 -10.28
C LEU A 91 0.51 -6.20 -10.80
N GLU A 92 0.87 -7.44 -11.11
CA GLU A 92 -0.07 -8.48 -11.54
C GLU A 92 -1.16 -8.76 -10.48
N LEU A 93 -0.76 -8.89 -9.21
CA LEU A 93 -1.71 -9.14 -8.12
C LEU A 93 -2.64 -7.94 -7.84
N CYS A 94 -2.21 -6.73 -8.16
CA CYS A 94 -2.97 -5.49 -7.99
C CYS A 94 -3.74 -5.08 -9.24
N ASP A 95 -3.88 -5.95 -10.26
CA ASP A 95 -4.63 -5.63 -11.48
C ASP A 95 -6.04 -5.11 -11.19
N GLY A 96 -6.41 -3.99 -11.80
CA GLY A 96 -7.66 -3.25 -11.53
C GLY A 96 -7.67 -2.43 -10.23
N MET A 97 -6.56 -2.31 -9.51
CA MET A 97 -6.36 -1.38 -8.40
C MET A 97 -5.44 -0.23 -8.83
N ASP A 98 -5.60 0.95 -8.23
CA ASP A 98 -4.68 2.06 -8.46
C ASP A 98 -3.41 1.85 -7.63
N VAL A 99 -2.30 1.49 -8.29
CA VAL A 99 -1.09 1.04 -7.64
C VAL A 99 0.16 1.75 -8.19
N ARG A 100 1.07 2.10 -7.28
CA ARG A 100 2.43 2.54 -7.58
C ARG A 100 3.40 1.61 -6.86
N VAL A 101 4.36 1.06 -7.58
CA VAL A 101 5.38 0.17 -7.00
C VAL A 101 6.76 0.78 -7.22
N PHE A 102 7.49 0.96 -6.13
CA PHE A 102 8.83 1.49 -6.09
C PHE A 102 9.85 0.38 -5.83
N LEU A 103 11.01 0.47 -6.47
CA LEU A 103 12.18 -0.32 -6.13
C LEU A 103 13.04 0.45 -5.14
N ALA A 104 13.50 -0.22 -4.09
CA ALA A 104 14.37 0.38 -3.07
C ALA A 104 15.63 1.03 -3.68
N SER A 105 16.18 0.42 -4.72
CA SER A 105 17.36 0.91 -5.48
C SER A 105 17.11 2.19 -6.28
N GLN A 106 15.86 2.67 -6.36
CA GLN A 106 15.58 3.98 -6.96
C GLN A 106 15.83 5.14 -5.98
N PHE A 107 16.03 4.83 -4.70
CA PHE A 107 16.20 5.80 -3.62
C PHE A 107 17.61 5.82 -3.02
N HIS A 108 18.44 4.82 -3.33
CA HIS A 108 19.80 4.62 -2.81
C HIS A 108 20.71 4.00 -3.87
#